data_AF-A0A9E2QQW7-F1
#
_entry.id   AF-A0A9E2QQW7-F1
#
_cell.length_a   1.000
_cell.length_b   1.000
_cell.length_c   1.000
_cell.angle_alpha   90.00
_cell.angle_beta   90.00
_cell.angle_gamma   90.00
#
_symmetry.space_group_name_H-M   'P 1'
#
loop_
_entity.id
_entity.type
_entity.pdbx_description
1 polymer ?
#
loop_
_entity_poly.entity_id
_entity_poly.type
_entity_poly.pdbx_seq_one_letter_code
_entity_poly.pdbx_strand_id
1 'polypeptide(L)'
;MHETIPFSQTGLLPKIVSDYLHSAESLSSFYQYQPNRESITAAIAARKNYVVDRALLAKSLTNQYAGYQLADAVKINIDRLAAEHTFTVTTAHQPNLLCGPLYLIHKIASIIKVAQELNTTLQGAHIVPVFWMGTEDHDKEELAHIHLFGKKISWNTSQQGAFGRFRLHDIDSFKQEVFDILGADEKAHAVQRWLEKHYFQYETISQATRGLLNDLFGDYGLIIIDGDTPELKQAFSPVLLDELRNGQSAKRVQETMDRLRGAQYNIQAVPRAINLFYLTEGGRSRIQKIDNMFIAGDQTFTSEEMIREVQSYPERFSPNVMLRPLYQAMLLPD
;
A
#
# COMPACT_ATOMS: atom_id res chain seq x y z
N MET A 1 -29.04 22.36 -3.43
CA MET A 1 -28.40 22.58 -2.11
C MET A 1 -28.00 21.21 -1.62
N HIS A 2 -26.70 20.93 -1.48
CA HIS A 2 -26.27 19.67 -0.87
C HIS A 2 -26.32 19.87 0.65
N GLU A 3 -27.10 19.03 1.33
CA GLU A 3 -27.12 18.99 2.79
C GLU A 3 -25.89 18.18 3.25
N THR A 4 -25.05 18.79 4.08
CA THR A 4 -23.85 18.14 4.62
C THR A 4 -24.12 17.65 6.02
N ILE A 5 -23.89 16.37 6.27
CA ILE A 5 -23.96 15.77 7.61
C ILE A 5 -22.54 15.72 8.18
N PRO A 6 -22.27 16.34 9.34
CA PRO A 6 -20.98 16.19 10.01
C PRO A 6 -20.67 14.72 10.31
N PHE A 7 -19.42 14.30 10.12
CA PHE A 7 -19.01 12.91 10.37
C PHE A 7 -19.37 12.42 11.77
N SER A 8 -19.28 13.28 12.78
CA SER A 8 -19.66 12.98 14.17
C SER A 8 -21.14 12.59 14.33
N GLN A 9 -22.01 13.05 13.43
CA GLN A 9 -23.45 12.74 13.46
C GLN A 9 -23.79 11.44 12.72
N THR A 10 -22.85 10.86 11.96
CA THR A 10 -23.10 9.62 11.21
C THR A 10 -23.16 8.38 12.10
N GLY A 11 -22.52 8.42 13.28
CA GLY A 11 -22.37 7.26 14.16
C GLY A 11 -21.47 6.14 13.60
N LEU A 12 -20.86 6.35 12.43
CA LEU A 12 -20.07 5.33 11.71
C LEU A 12 -18.58 5.34 12.09
N LEU A 13 -18.07 6.45 12.63
CA LEU A 13 -16.66 6.60 12.93
C LEU A 13 -16.33 6.17 14.36
N PRO A 14 -15.27 5.37 14.57
CA PRO A 14 -14.74 5.11 15.91
C PRO A 14 -14.36 6.42 16.62
N LYS A 15 -14.48 6.45 17.95
CA LYS A 15 -14.15 7.62 18.79
C LYS A 15 -12.79 8.23 18.45
N ILE A 16 -11.76 7.41 18.27
CA ILE A 16 -10.40 7.89 17.95
C ILE A 16 -10.34 8.68 16.63
N VAL A 17 -11.14 8.32 15.63
CA VAL A 17 -11.20 9.04 14.35
C VAL A 17 -11.92 10.37 14.52
N SER A 18 -13.05 10.36 15.24
CA SER A 18 -13.76 11.60 15.57
C SER A 18 -12.87 12.56 16.35
N ASP A 19 -12.17 12.06 17.37
CA ASP A 19 -11.26 12.86 18.20
C ASP A 19 -10.07 13.42 17.41
N TYR A 20 -9.54 12.65 16.44
CA TYR A 20 -8.51 13.12 15.53
C TYR A 20 -9.01 14.29 14.66
N LEU A 21 -10.19 14.16 14.05
CA LEU A 21 -10.77 15.20 13.20
C LEU A 21 -11.09 16.50 13.96
N HIS A 22 -11.39 16.41 15.26
CA HIS A 22 -11.67 17.55 16.13
C HIS A 22 -10.45 17.99 16.96
N SER A 23 -9.26 17.43 16.69
CA SER A 23 -8.01 17.76 17.40
C SER A 23 -8.12 17.65 18.92
N ALA A 24 -8.77 16.59 19.42
CA ALA A 24 -8.95 16.38 20.85
C ALA A 24 -7.60 16.34 21.59
N GLU A 25 -7.50 17.05 22.71
CA GLU A 25 -6.28 17.17 23.50
C GLU A 25 -5.74 15.81 23.94
N SER A 26 -6.63 14.88 24.29
CA SER A 26 -6.32 13.49 24.67
C SER A 26 -5.58 12.70 23.59
N LEU A 27 -5.69 13.09 22.32
CA LEU A 27 -5.03 12.42 21.20
C LEU A 27 -3.82 13.20 20.64
N SER A 28 -3.66 14.47 21.01
CA SER A 28 -2.65 15.38 20.45
C SER A 28 -1.21 14.85 20.53
N SER A 29 -0.86 14.08 21.57
CA SER A 29 0.48 13.51 21.76
C SER A 29 0.78 12.24 20.95
N PHE A 30 -0.16 11.76 20.12
CA PHE A 30 -0.03 10.54 19.32
C PHE A 30 0.24 10.79 17.84
N TYR A 31 0.15 12.04 17.39
CA TYR A 31 0.44 12.42 16.01
C TYR A 31 1.13 13.79 15.99
N GLN A 32 1.95 14.03 14.95
CA GLN A 32 2.73 15.26 14.85
C GLN A 32 1.96 16.38 14.13
N TYR A 33 1.07 16.04 13.21
CA TYR A 33 0.41 16.96 12.29
C TYR A 33 -1.11 16.79 12.31
N GLN A 34 -1.82 17.91 12.41
CA GLN A 34 -3.29 17.94 12.30
C GLN A 34 -3.71 17.85 10.83
N PRO A 35 -4.95 17.43 10.53
CA PRO A 35 -5.46 17.33 9.16
C PRO A 35 -5.89 18.72 8.63
N ASN A 36 -4.98 19.69 8.62
CA ASN A 36 -5.20 21.05 8.12
C ASN A 36 -4.04 21.55 7.25
N ARG A 37 -4.25 22.66 6.54
CA ARG A 37 -3.29 23.18 5.53
C ARG A 37 -1.99 23.67 6.17
N GLU A 38 -2.08 24.25 7.35
CA GLU A 38 -0.93 24.75 8.12
C GLU A 38 0.02 23.59 8.47
N SER A 39 -0.54 22.47 8.94
CA SER A 39 0.23 21.29 9.29
C SER A 39 0.87 20.61 8.08
N ILE A 40 0.23 20.64 6.90
CA ILE A 40 0.83 20.13 5.66
C ILE A 40 2.10 20.91 5.30
N THR A 41 2.08 22.24 5.44
CA THR A 41 3.27 23.06 5.19
C THR A 41 4.40 22.72 6.15
N ALA A 42 4.07 22.52 7.43
CA ALA A 42 5.04 22.08 8.44
C ALA A 42 5.58 20.66 8.17
N ALA A 43 4.73 19.74 7.70
CA ALA A 43 5.12 18.39 7.31
C ALA A 43 6.11 18.40 6.15
N ILE A 44 5.84 19.18 5.10
CA ILE A 44 6.77 19.36 3.97
C ILE A 44 8.12 19.91 4.44
N ALA A 45 8.12 20.93 5.32
CA ALA A 45 9.34 21.52 5.84
C ALA A 45 10.17 20.50 6.66
N ALA A 46 9.51 19.71 7.52
CA ALA A 46 10.18 18.65 8.27
C ALA A 46 10.67 17.52 7.36
N ARG A 47 9.90 17.17 6.32
CA ARG A 47 10.20 16.06 5.41
C ARG A 47 11.50 16.27 4.64
N LYS A 48 11.88 17.53 4.39
CA LYS A 48 13.17 17.91 3.79
C LYS A 48 14.39 17.46 4.62
N ASN A 49 14.23 17.24 5.92
CA ASN A 49 15.31 16.80 6.80
C ASN A 49 15.53 15.27 6.78
N TYR A 50 14.70 14.53 6.04
CA TYR A 50 14.81 13.08 5.93
C TYR A 50 15.29 12.71 4.53
N VAL A 51 16.42 11.99 4.47
CA VAL A 51 17.01 11.54 3.21
C VAL A 51 16.11 10.50 2.55
N VAL A 52 15.84 10.70 1.27
CA VAL A 52 15.13 9.75 0.39
C VAL A 52 16.02 9.48 -0.80
N ASP A 53 16.20 8.21 -1.16
CA ASP A 53 16.85 7.85 -2.41
C ASP A 53 15.88 8.07 -3.58
N ARG A 54 15.77 9.33 -4.00
CA ARG A 54 14.86 9.75 -5.09
C ARG A 54 15.25 9.14 -6.43
N ALA A 55 16.55 8.89 -6.64
CA ALA A 55 17.05 8.26 -7.86
C ALA A 55 16.62 6.78 -7.92
N LEU A 56 16.76 6.05 -6.82
CA LEU A 56 16.23 4.69 -6.70
C LEU A 56 14.71 4.66 -6.90
N LEU A 57 13.97 5.58 -6.26
CA LEU A 57 12.51 5.66 -6.41
C LEU A 57 12.11 5.86 -7.88
N ALA A 58 12.65 6.88 -8.56
CA ALA A 58 12.32 7.17 -9.95
C ALA A 58 12.69 6.00 -10.88
N LYS A 59 13.86 5.37 -10.66
CA LYS A 59 14.29 4.19 -11.42
C LYS A 59 13.36 2.99 -11.21
N SER A 60 13.00 2.69 -9.97
CA SER A 60 12.09 1.58 -9.65
C SER A 60 10.72 1.81 -10.29
N LEU A 61 10.16 3.02 -10.19
CA LEU A 61 8.90 3.36 -10.86
C LEU A 61 9.00 3.20 -12.38
N THR A 62 10.07 3.70 -12.99
CA THR A 62 10.29 3.54 -14.44
C THR A 62 10.28 2.08 -14.86
N ASN A 63 10.94 1.21 -14.09
CA ASN A 63 10.95 -0.23 -14.33
C ASN A 63 9.57 -0.87 -14.11
N GLN A 64 8.84 -0.49 -13.05
CA GLN A 64 7.52 -1.03 -12.75
C GLN A 64 6.46 -0.67 -13.79
N TYR A 65 6.65 0.46 -14.47
CA TYR A 65 5.80 0.94 -15.57
C TYR A 65 6.30 0.52 -16.96
N ALA A 66 7.38 -0.27 -17.04
CA ALA A 66 7.81 -0.85 -18.31
C ALA A 66 6.70 -1.77 -18.87
N GLY A 67 6.34 -1.58 -20.15
CA GLY A 67 5.27 -2.34 -20.81
C GLY A 67 3.86 -1.76 -20.64
N TYR A 68 3.69 -0.63 -19.95
CA TYR A 68 2.41 0.06 -19.85
C TYR A 68 2.35 1.27 -20.79
N GLN A 69 1.15 1.56 -21.31
CA GLN A 69 0.89 2.83 -21.95
C GLN A 69 0.66 3.90 -20.87
N LEU A 70 1.56 4.87 -20.78
CA LEU A 70 1.50 5.93 -19.78
C LEU A 70 0.91 7.21 -20.35
N ALA A 71 -0.02 7.81 -19.59
CA ALA A 71 -0.37 9.21 -19.75
C ALA A 71 0.85 10.10 -19.48
N ASP A 72 0.93 11.25 -20.14
CA ASP A 72 2.07 12.16 -19.96
C ASP A 72 2.16 12.70 -18.54
N ALA A 73 1.02 12.86 -17.85
CA ALA A 73 0.98 13.25 -16.45
C ALA A 73 1.72 12.26 -15.53
N VAL A 74 1.64 10.95 -15.79
CA VAL A 74 2.38 9.91 -15.04
C VAL A 74 3.87 10.04 -15.29
N LYS A 75 4.30 10.15 -16.55
CA LYS A 75 5.73 10.30 -16.91
C LYS A 75 6.33 11.52 -16.23
N ILE A 76 5.66 12.67 -16.34
CA ILE A 76 6.07 13.93 -15.71
C ILE A 76 6.19 13.77 -14.20
N ASN A 77 5.25 13.08 -13.55
CA ASN A 77 5.31 12.88 -12.10
C ASN A 77 6.45 11.95 -11.69
N ILE A 78 6.75 10.88 -12.45
CA ILE A 78 7.92 10.03 -12.21
C ILE A 78 9.20 10.87 -12.30
N ASP A 79 9.35 11.69 -13.34
CA ASP A 79 10.52 12.57 -13.50
C ASP A 79 10.64 13.58 -12.36
N ARG A 80 9.51 14.18 -11.96
CA ARG A 80 9.48 15.18 -10.87
C ARG A 80 9.86 14.58 -9.53
N LEU A 81 9.60 13.30 -9.26
CA LEU A 81 9.98 12.66 -7.98
C LEU A 81 11.49 12.68 -7.73
N ALA A 82 12.31 12.81 -8.79
CA ALA A 82 13.76 13.01 -8.67
C ALA A 82 14.12 14.37 -8.04
N ALA A 83 13.26 15.39 -8.14
CA ALA A 83 13.52 16.72 -7.64
C ALA A 83 13.25 16.87 -6.12
N GLU A 84 14.11 17.59 -5.42
CA GLU A 84 14.04 17.77 -3.95
C GLU A 84 12.77 18.49 -3.46
N HIS A 85 12.17 19.33 -4.30
CA HIS A 85 10.95 20.07 -3.99
C HIS A 85 9.67 19.27 -4.29
N THR A 86 9.79 18.00 -4.69
CA THR A 86 8.63 17.14 -4.95
C THR A 86 8.34 16.23 -3.76
N PHE A 87 7.09 16.20 -3.32
CA PHE A 87 6.57 15.41 -2.21
C PHE A 87 5.40 14.54 -2.67
N THR A 88 4.99 13.59 -1.85
CA THR A 88 3.87 12.70 -2.17
C THR A 88 2.69 12.92 -1.24
N VAL A 89 1.49 12.59 -1.73
CA VAL A 89 0.35 12.30 -0.86
C VAL A 89 -0.10 10.87 -1.17
N THR A 90 0.04 10.01 -0.17
CA THR A 90 -0.09 8.57 -0.39
C THR A 90 -1.35 7.99 0.23
N THR A 91 -2.00 7.09 -0.51
CA THR A 91 -2.96 6.13 0.06
C THR A 91 -2.52 4.71 -0.28
N ALA A 92 -3.05 3.72 0.44
CA ALA A 92 -2.68 2.33 0.26
C ALA A 92 -3.89 1.41 0.29
N HIS A 93 -3.80 0.33 -0.47
CA HIS A 93 -4.74 -0.78 -0.43
C HIS A 93 -4.15 -2.07 -0.99
N GLN A 94 -4.69 -3.22 -0.59
CA GLN A 94 -4.38 -4.50 -1.22
C GLN A 94 -4.88 -4.53 -2.68
N PRO A 95 -4.26 -5.31 -3.57
CA PRO A 95 -4.66 -5.42 -4.97
C PRO A 95 -5.84 -6.39 -5.14
N ASN A 96 -7.03 -6.00 -4.68
CA ASN A 96 -8.25 -6.79 -4.88
C ASN A 96 -8.51 -7.04 -6.37
N LEU A 97 -9.11 -8.19 -6.70
CA LEU A 97 -9.58 -8.48 -8.06
C LEU A 97 -10.48 -7.34 -8.58
N LEU A 98 -10.20 -6.88 -9.80
CA LEU A 98 -10.99 -5.87 -10.52
C LEU A 98 -11.31 -4.60 -9.69
N CYS A 99 -10.31 -4.06 -8.97
CA CYS A 99 -10.42 -2.93 -8.02
C CYS A 99 -11.20 -3.21 -6.72
N GLY A 100 -11.87 -4.35 -6.59
CA GLY A 100 -12.59 -4.73 -5.38
C GLY A 100 -13.61 -3.68 -4.90
N PRO A 101 -13.58 -3.28 -3.61
CA PRO A 101 -14.60 -2.41 -3.05
C PRO A 101 -14.45 -0.95 -3.54
N LEU A 102 -15.60 -0.28 -3.72
CA LEU A 102 -15.67 1.09 -4.26
C LEU A 102 -14.85 2.12 -3.46
N TYR A 103 -14.62 1.90 -2.17
CA TYR A 103 -13.81 2.82 -1.37
C TYR A 103 -12.35 2.88 -1.82
N LEU A 104 -11.83 1.89 -2.57
CA LEU A 104 -10.52 1.99 -3.21
C LEU A 104 -10.48 3.19 -4.18
N ILE A 105 -11.49 3.27 -5.05
CA ILE A 105 -11.66 4.35 -6.02
C ILE A 105 -11.77 5.69 -5.28
N HIS A 106 -12.54 5.74 -4.18
CA HIS A 106 -12.66 6.95 -3.38
C HIS A 106 -11.35 7.35 -2.67
N LYS A 107 -10.58 6.40 -2.16
CA LYS A 107 -9.24 6.67 -1.57
C LYS A 107 -8.31 7.31 -2.59
N ILE A 108 -8.24 6.75 -3.78
CA ILE A 108 -7.40 7.25 -4.88
C ILE A 108 -7.87 8.63 -5.34
N ALA A 109 -9.17 8.80 -5.60
CA ALA A 109 -9.73 10.09 -6.01
C ALA A 109 -9.49 11.18 -4.95
N SER A 110 -9.52 10.82 -3.66
CA SER A 110 -9.25 11.75 -2.56
C SER A 110 -7.81 12.27 -2.58
N ILE A 111 -6.81 11.39 -2.72
CA ILE A 111 -5.41 11.85 -2.77
C ILE A 111 -5.08 12.62 -4.05
N ILE A 112 -5.70 12.27 -5.18
CA ILE A 112 -5.59 13.05 -6.43
C ILE A 112 -6.12 14.47 -6.21
N LYS A 113 -7.31 14.57 -5.60
CA LYS A 113 -7.93 15.87 -5.31
C LYS A 113 -7.08 16.70 -4.35
N VAL A 114 -6.55 16.09 -3.29
CA VAL A 114 -5.62 16.75 -2.36
C VAL A 114 -4.36 17.24 -3.09
N ALA A 115 -3.73 16.41 -3.92
CA ALA A 115 -2.55 16.81 -4.69
C ALA A 115 -2.84 18.01 -5.62
N GLN A 116 -3.98 18.00 -6.32
CA GLN A 116 -4.39 19.09 -7.19
C GLN A 116 -4.62 20.39 -6.40
N GLU A 117 -5.31 20.33 -5.25
CA GLU A 117 -5.53 21.51 -4.41
C GLU A 117 -4.23 22.06 -3.84
N LEU A 118 -3.33 21.19 -3.38
CA LEU A 118 -2.04 21.62 -2.86
C LEU A 118 -1.16 22.22 -3.96
N ASN A 119 -1.12 21.65 -5.17
CA ASN A 119 -0.35 22.21 -6.29
C ASN A 119 -0.87 23.55 -6.82
N THR A 120 -2.12 23.90 -6.51
CA THR A 120 -2.68 25.22 -6.86
C THR A 120 -2.46 26.27 -5.78
N THR A 121 -2.23 25.86 -4.53
CA THR A 121 -2.19 26.76 -3.37
C THR A 121 -0.81 26.86 -2.70
N LEU A 122 -0.02 25.80 -2.71
CA LEU A 122 1.33 25.78 -2.17
C LEU A 122 2.34 26.31 -3.20
N GLN A 123 3.28 27.12 -2.72
CA GLN A 123 4.41 27.60 -3.51
C GLN A 123 5.68 26.87 -3.11
N GLY A 124 6.55 26.55 -4.08
CA GLY A 124 7.86 25.94 -3.82
C GLY A 124 7.82 24.45 -3.46
N ALA A 125 6.68 23.77 -3.66
CA ALA A 125 6.56 22.33 -3.57
C ALA A 125 5.67 21.79 -4.70
N HIS A 126 5.97 20.60 -5.21
CA HIS A 126 5.11 19.85 -6.13
C HIS A 126 4.63 18.57 -5.42
N ILE A 127 3.33 18.29 -5.44
CA ILE A 127 2.71 17.16 -4.77
C ILE A 127 2.27 16.12 -5.80
N VAL A 128 2.74 14.88 -5.65
CA VAL A 128 2.40 13.74 -6.51
C VAL A 128 1.44 12.80 -5.77
N PRO A 129 0.26 12.48 -6.32
CA PRO A 129 -0.61 11.47 -5.73
C PRO A 129 -0.03 10.08 -5.95
N VAL A 130 0.14 9.31 -4.87
CA VAL A 130 0.72 7.96 -4.92
C VAL A 130 -0.26 6.94 -4.33
N PHE A 131 -0.50 5.86 -5.06
CA PHE A 131 -1.14 4.65 -4.57
C PHE A 131 -0.08 3.60 -4.25
N TRP A 132 0.08 3.27 -2.97
CA TRP A 132 0.89 2.15 -2.51
C TRP A 132 0.09 0.84 -2.62
N MET A 133 0.54 -0.04 -3.49
CA MET A 133 -0.09 -1.34 -3.68
C MET A 133 0.39 -2.33 -2.61
N GLY A 134 -0.54 -2.82 -1.79
CA GLY A 134 -0.30 -3.80 -0.73
C GLY A 134 -0.18 -5.23 -1.25
N THR A 135 0.75 -5.47 -2.16
CA THR A 135 0.94 -6.73 -2.92
C THR A 135 1.38 -7.92 -2.08
N GLU A 136 2.08 -7.65 -0.98
CA GLU A 136 2.68 -8.66 -0.11
C GLU A 136 1.69 -9.33 0.86
N ASP A 137 0.41 -8.96 0.80
CA ASP A 137 -0.61 -9.63 1.58
C ASP A 137 -0.90 -11.03 1.03
N HIS A 138 -1.31 -11.93 1.92
CA HIS A 138 -1.54 -13.35 1.66
C HIS A 138 -2.97 -13.79 2.00
N ASP A 139 -3.84 -12.86 2.42
CA ASP A 139 -5.24 -13.14 2.72
C ASP A 139 -6.03 -13.38 1.42
N LYS A 140 -5.86 -14.59 0.86
CA LYS A 140 -6.49 -14.99 -0.39
C LYS A 140 -8.00 -15.00 -0.25
N GLU A 141 -8.51 -15.35 0.92
CA GLU A 141 -9.94 -15.39 1.24
C GLU A 141 -10.58 -14.01 1.11
N GLU A 142 -9.87 -12.95 1.53
CA GLU A 142 -10.28 -11.56 1.34
C GLU A 142 -10.13 -11.09 -0.11
N LEU A 143 -9.05 -11.48 -0.79
CA LEU A 143 -8.63 -10.84 -2.04
C LEU A 143 -9.10 -11.53 -3.32
N ALA A 144 -9.27 -12.86 -3.31
CA ALA A 144 -9.56 -13.66 -4.50
C ALA A 144 -11.06 -13.72 -4.85
N HIS A 145 -11.83 -12.68 -4.54
CA HIS A 145 -13.24 -12.61 -4.90
C HIS A 145 -13.73 -11.18 -5.13
N ILE A 146 -14.84 -11.06 -5.84
CA ILE A 146 -15.60 -9.82 -5.99
C ILE A 146 -17.09 -10.07 -5.71
N HIS A 147 -17.84 -8.99 -5.52
CA HIS A 147 -19.30 -9.02 -5.51
C HIS A 147 -19.83 -8.21 -6.70
N LEU A 148 -20.53 -8.88 -7.61
CA LEU A 148 -21.12 -8.28 -8.80
C LEU A 148 -22.62 -8.53 -8.81
N PHE A 149 -23.42 -7.45 -8.79
CA PHE A 149 -24.89 -7.49 -8.71
C PHE A 149 -25.44 -8.43 -7.61
N GLY A 150 -24.80 -8.41 -6.44
CA GLY A 150 -25.19 -9.23 -5.29
C GLY A 150 -24.68 -10.68 -5.32
N LYS A 151 -23.98 -11.10 -6.38
CA LYS A 151 -23.37 -12.42 -6.49
C LYS A 151 -21.88 -12.36 -6.16
N LYS A 152 -21.41 -13.25 -5.28
CA LYS A 152 -19.98 -13.45 -5.02
C LYS A 152 -19.38 -14.33 -6.11
N ILE A 153 -18.30 -13.85 -6.73
CA ILE A 153 -17.52 -14.57 -7.74
C ILE A 153 -16.11 -14.74 -7.19
N SER A 154 -15.62 -15.97 -7.14
CA SER A 154 -14.32 -16.29 -6.54
C SER A 154 -13.37 -16.88 -7.57
N TRP A 155 -12.11 -16.47 -7.53
CA TRP A 155 -11.03 -17.09 -8.30
C TRP A 155 -10.42 -18.25 -7.51
N ASN A 156 -10.71 -19.47 -7.96
CA ASN A 156 -10.27 -20.70 -7.30
C ASN A 156 -8.87 -21.11 -7.76
N THR A 157 -7.84 -20.44 -7.25
CA THR A 157 -6.43 -20.77 -7.54
C THR A 157 -5.75 -21.54 -6.39
N SER A 158 -4.87 -22.48 -6.75
CA SER A 158 -4.03 -23.22 -5.80
C SER A 158 -2.73 -22.49 -5.41
N GLN A 159 -2.47 -21.32 -6.02
CA GLN A 159 -1.30 -20.50 -5.72
C GLN A 159 -1.27 -20.06 -4.26
N GLN A 160 -0.05 -19.88 -3.75
CA GLN A 160 0.25 -19.47 -2.36
C GLN A 160 1.27 -18.33 -2.36
N GLY A 161 1.36 -17.62 -1.23
CA GLY A 161 2.30 -16.52 -1.04
C GLY A 161 1.64 -15.15 -1.18
N ALA A 162 2.44 -14.16 -1.59
CA ALA A 162 1.98 -12.79 -1.79
C ALA A 162 0.99 -12.71 -2.96
N PHE A 163 -0.22 -12.21 -2.71
CA PHE A 163 -1.31 -12.16 -3.67
C PHE A 163 -0.96 -11.35 -4.92
N GLY A 164 -0.18 -10.27 -4.77
CA GLY A 164 0.30 -9.47 -5.91
C GLY A 164 1.21 -10.26 -6.88
N ARG A 165 1.86 -11.33 -6.41
CA ARG A 165 2.71 -12.22 -7.24
C ARG A 165 1.92 -13.31 -7.96
N PHE A 166 0.64 -13.49 -7.66
CA PHE A 166 -0.16 -14.55 -8.27
C PHE A 166 -0.29 -14.30 -9.77
N ARG A 167 -0.11 -15.37 -10.56
CA ARG A 167 -0.21 -15.36 -12.01
C ARG A 167 -1.63 -15.59 -12.47
N LEU A 168 -2.07 -14.85 -13.49
CA LEU A 168 -3.43 -14.90 -14.04
C LEU A 168 -3.71 -16.10 -14.95
N HIS A 169 -2.75 -17.00 -15.16
CA HIS A 169 -2.85 -18.14 -16.08
C HIS A 169 -4.02 -19.11 -15.86
N ASP A 170 -4.61 -19.17 -14.66
CA ASP A 170 -5.76 -20.02 -14.31
C ASP A 170 -7.04 -19.19 -14.00
N ILE A 171 -7.11 -17.93 -14.43
CA ILE A 171 -8.24 -17.02 -14.11
C ILE A 171 -9.44 -17.14 -15.05
N ASP A 172 -9.35 -17.93 -16.13
CA ASP A 172 -10.35 -17.96 -17.20
C ASP A 172 -11.77 -18.29 -16.72
N SER A 173 -11.92 -19.23 -15.78
CA SER A 173 -13.26 -19.54 -15.23
C SER A 173 -13.86 -18.35 -14.47
N PHE A 174 -13.04 -17.61 -13.72
CA PHE A 174 -13.48 -16.40 -13.02
C PHE A 174 -13.87 -15.31 -14.04
N LYS A 175 -13.02 -15.10 -15.05
CA LYS A 175 -13.25 -14.14 -16.13
C LYS A 175 -14.55 -14.42 -16.88
N GLN A 176 -14.79 -15.67 -17.27
CA GLN A 176 -16.01 -16.07 -17.98
C GLN A 176 -17.25 -15.79 -17.12
N GLU A 177 -17.22 -16.16 -15.84
CA GLU A 177 -18.35 -15.90 -14.93
C GLU A 177 -18.63 -14.39 -14.76
N VAL A 178 -17.58 -13.56 -14.67
CA VAL A 178 -17.73 -12.10 -14.67
C VAL A 178 -18.40 -11.62 -15.96
N PHE A 179 -17.95 -12.11 -17.12
CA PHE A 179 -18.46 -11.66 -18.43
C PHE A 179 -19.91 -12.09 -18.63
N ASP A 180 -20.27 -13.31 -18.22
CA ASP A 180 -21.64 -13.83 -18.28
C ASP A 180 -22.61 -12.97 -17.44
N ILE A 181 -22.17 -12.56 -16.24
CA ILE A 181 -22.98 -11.72 -15.34
C ILE A 181 -23.09 -10.28 -15.86
N LEU A 182 -22.04 -9.73 -16.49
CA LEU A 182 -22.11 -8.42 -17.14
C LEU A 182 -23.10 -8.41 -18.33
N GLY A 183 -23.24 -9.55 -19.03
CA GLY A 183 -24.12 -9.70 -20.16
C GLY A 183 -23.49 -9.26 -21.49
N ALA A 184 -24.33 -8.96 -22.49
CA ALA A 184 -23.92 -8.77 -23.88
C ALA A 184 -24.42 -7.46 -24.51
N ASP A 185 -24.87 -6.50 -23.70
CA ASP A 185 -25.19 -5.17 -24.22
C ASP A 185 -23.93 -4.36 -24.56
N GLU A 186 -24.09 -3.20 -25.21
CA GLU A 186 -22.97 -2.37 -25.64
C GLU A 186 -22.07 -1.91 -24.47
N LYS A 187 -22.67 -1.61 -23.31
CA LYS A 187 -21.93 -1.18 -22.12
C LYS A 187 -21.17 -2.34 -21.50
N ALA A 188 -21.79 -3.51 -21.41
CA ALA A 188 -21.17 -4.75 -20.96
C ALA A 188 -19.96 -5.09 -21.84
N HIS A 189 -20.12 -5.08 -23.16
CA HIS A 189 -19.02 -5.32 -24.10
C HIS A 189 -17.91 -4.26 -23.99
N ALA A 190 -18.23 -3.00 -23.69
CA ALA A 190 -17.23 -1.97 -23.44
C ALA A 190 -16.39 -2.28 -22.19
N VAL A 191 -17.04 -2.67 -21.08
CA VAL A 191 -16.35 -3.08 -19.84
C VAL A 191 -15.52 -4.35 -20.06
N GLN A 192 -16.04 -5.35 -20.77
CA GLN A 192 -15.31 -6.58 -21.08
C GLN A 192 -14.04 -6.29 -21.88
N ARG A 193 -14.12 -5.51 -22.96
CA ARG A 193 -12.94 -5.10 -23.74
C ARG A 193 -11.93 -4.31 -22.91
N TRP A 194 -12.42 -3.45 -22.01
CA TRP A 194 -11.57 -2.70 -21.11
C TRP A 194 -10.83 -3.62 -20.12
N LEU A 195 -11.51 -4.59 -19.51
CA LEU A 195 -10.90 -5.57 -18.62
C LEU A 195 -9.89 -6.47 -19.34
N GLU A 196 -10.20 -6.90 -20.57
CA GLU A 196 -9.24 -7.65 -21.41
C GLU A 196 -7.94 -6.86 -21.58
N LYS A 197 -8.08 -5.61 -22.01
CA LYS A 197 -6.95 -4.73 -22.33
C LYS A 197 -6.19 -4.25 -21.09
N HIS A 198 -6.84 -4.08 -19.94
CA HIS A 198 -6.21 -3.41 -18.80
C HIS A 198 -6.02 -4.30 -17.57
N TYR A 199 -6.52 -5.54 -17.60
CA TYR A 199 -6.38 -6.49 -16.49
C TYR A 199 -5.91 -7.86 -16.97
N PHE A 200 -6.67 -8.53 -17.85
CA PHE A 200 -6.44 -9.94 -18.20
C PHE A 200 -5.27 -10.19 -19.16
N GLN A 201 -4.75 -9.16 -19.83
CA GLN A 201 -3.55 -9.31 -20.68
C GLN A 201 -2.23 -9.43 -19.90
N TYR A 202 -2.22 -9.13 -18.59
CA TYR A 202 -1.01 -9.10 -17.78
C TYR A 202 -0.72 -10.46 -17.13
N GLU A 203 0.53 -10.66 -16.70
CA GLU A 203 0.95 -11.94 -16.12
C GLU A 203 0.51 -12.08 -14.67
N THR A 204 0.62 -11.02 -13.85
CA THR A 204 0.37 -11.08 -12.40
C THR A 204 -0.72 -10.12 -11.92
N ILE A 205 -1.25 -10.37 -10.72
CA ILE A 205 -2.21 -9.49 -10.03
C ILE A 205 -1.66 -8.07 -9.84
N SER A 206 -0.40 -7.91 -9.45
CA SER A 206 0.24 -6.59 -9.31
C SER A 206 0.24 -5.83 -10.64
N GLN A 207 0.61 -6.53 -11.72
CA GLN A 207 0.63 -5.94 -13.05
C GLN A 207 -0.78 -5.56 -13.53
N ALA A 208 -1.74 -6.46 -13.40
CA ALA A 208 -3.13 -6.23 -13.78
C ALA A 208 -3.77 -5.09 -12.99
N THR A 209 -3.51 -5.01 -11.69
CA THR A 209 -3.98 -3.91 -10.83
C THR A 209 -3.36 -2.57 -11.26
N ARG A 210 -2.05 -2.54 -11.56
CA ARG A 210 -1.38 -1.34 -12.07
C ARG A 210 -1.98 -0.91 -13.41
N GLY A 211 -2.21 -1.85 -14.32
CA GLY A 211 -2.79 -1.58 -15.64
C GLY A 211 -4.17 -0.94 -15.55
N LEU A 212 -5.02 -1.47 -14.68
CA LEU A 212 -6.38 -0.99 -14.45
C LEU A 212 -6.39 0.41 -13.84
N LEU A 213 -5.62 0.62 -12.77
CA LEU A 213 -5.58 1.91 -12.08
C LEU A 213 -4.86 2.98 -12.91
N ASN A 214 -3.86 2.61 -13.71
CA ASN A 214 -3.20 3.54 -14.63
C ASN A 214 -4.15 4.02 -15.72
N ASP A 215 -5.03 3.15 -16.24
CA ASP A 215 -6.05 3.59 -17.20
C ASP A 215 -7.12 4.49 -16.55
N LEU A 216 -7.60 4.14 -15.35
CA LEU A 216 -8.60 4.96 -14.64
C LEU A 216 -8.07 6.33 -14.19
N PHE A 217 -6.81 6.41 -13.78
CA PHE A 217 -6.29 7.56 -13.04
C PHE A 217 -4.98 8.16 -13.57
N GLY A 218 -4.38 7.57 -14.60
CA GLY A 218 -3.11 8.02 -15.16
C GLY A 218 -3.17 9.45 -15.69
N ASP A 219 -4.28 9.85 -16.32
CA ASP A 219 -4.47 11.22 -16.81
C ASP A 219 -4.48 12.26 -15.69
N TYR A 220 -4.77 11.84 -14.45
CA TYR A 220 -4.70 12.69 -13.25
C TYR A 220 -3.33 12.63 -12.56
N GLY A 221 -2.35 11.94 -13.17
CA GLY A 221 -0.98 11.83 -12.68
C GLY A 221 -0.79 10.88 -11.50
N LEU A 222 -1.71 9.93 -11.27
CA LEU A 222 -1.55 8.94 -10.22
C LEU A 222 -0.33 8.06 -10.48
N ILE A 223 0.56 7.97 -9.49
CA ILE A 223 1.66 7.00 -9.47
C ILE A 223 1.25 5.78 -8.64
N ILE A 224 1.46 4.58 -9.16
CA ILE A 224 1.16 3.31 -8.51
C ILE A 224 2.49 2.62 -8.23
N ILE A 225 2.84 2.50 -6.94
CA ILE A 225 4.08 1.88 -6.50
C ILE A 225 3.81 0.53 -5.86
N ASP A 226 4.59 -0.47 -6.26
CA ASP A 226 4.70 -1.77 -5.62
C ASP A 226 6.03 -1.83 -4.86
N GLY A 227 5.96 -1.97 -3.54
CA GLY A 227 7.13 -2.07 -2.68
C GLY A 227 7.83 -3.43 -2.73
N ASP A 228 7.26 -4.41 -3.44
CA ASP A 228 7.73 -5.79 -3.51
C ASP A 228 8.75 -6.00 -4.65
N THR A 229 9.86 -5.23 -4.61
CA THR A 229 10.97 -5.36 -5.57
C THR A 229 12.30 -5.50 -4.84
N PRO A 230 13.28 -6.26 -5.38
CA PRO A 230 14.58 -6.44 -4.74
C PRO A 230 15.29 -5.14 -4.40
N GLU A 231 15.27 -4.15 -5.29
CA GLU A 231 16.01 -2.91 -5.11
C GLU A 231 15.39 -2.02 -4.02
N LEU A 232 14.05 -1.95 -3.95
CA LEU A 232 13.37 -1.21 -2.88
C LEU A 232 13.51 -1.91 -1.53
N LYS A 233 13.46 -3.25 -1.53
CA LYS A 233 13.66 -4.06 -0.32
C LYS A 233 15.08 -3.95 0.21
N GLN A 234 16.07 -3.85 -0.68
CA GLN A 234 17.46 -3.61 -0.32
C GLN A 234 17.64 -2.28 0.45
N ALA A 235 16.92 -1.22 0.06
CA ALA A 235 16.92 0.04 0.80
C ALA A 235 16.31 -0.08 2.21
N PHE A 236 15.45 -1.08 2.43
CA PHE A 236 14.82 -1.36 3.72
C PHE A 236 15.61 -2.34 4.60
N SER A 237 16.61 -3.05 4.03
CA SER A 237 17.43 -4.03 4.73
C SER A 237 18.00 -3.56 6.09
N PRO A 238 18.43 -2.29 6.28
CA PRO A 238 18.86 -1.83 7.61
C PRO A 238 17.79 -1.97 8.69
N VAL A 239 16.53 -1.68 8.36
CA VAL A 239 15.39 -1.83 9.29
C VAL A 239 15.02 -3.30 9.48
N LEU A 240 15.08 -4.12 8.42
CA LEU A 240 14.89 -5.56 8.52
C LEU A 240 15.88 -6.18 9.52
N LEU A 241 17.16 -5.83 9.40
CA LEU A 241 18.23 -6.31 10.27
C LEU A 241 18.07 -5.81 11.71
N ASP A 242 17.70 -4.55 11.92
CA ASP A 242 17.44 -4.01 13.26
C ASP A 242 16.26 -4.71 13.94
N GLU A 243 15.15 -4.94 13.22
CA GLU A 243 14.00 -5.65 13.75
C GLU A 243 14.34 -7.10 14.13
N LEU A 244 15.09 -7.82 13.28
CA LEU A 244 15.49 -9.21 13.56
C LEU A 244 16.46 -9.31 14.76
N ARG A 245 17.34 -8.32 14.93
CA ARG A 245 18.32 -8.29 16.04
C ARG A 245 17.71 -7.83 17.34
N ASN A 246 16.93 -6.75 17.29
CA ASN A 246 16.59 -5.94 18.45
C ASN A 246 15.07 -5.88 18.73
N GLY A 247 14.19 -6.30 17.80
CA GLY A 247 12.74 -6.29 17.99
C GLY A 247 12.16 -4.91 18.34
N GLN A 248 12.78 -3.85 17.82
CA GLN A 248 12.55 -2.47 18.27
C GLN A 248 11.11 -2.00 18.06
N SER A 249 10.46 -2.47 16.99
CA SER A 249 9.08 -2.08 16.71
C SER A 249 8.12 -2.54 17.82
N ALA A 250 8.31 -3.73 18.37
CA ALA A 250 7.44 -4.28 19.40
C ALA A 250 7.44 -3.41 20.66
N LYS A 251 8.63 -3.01 21.11
CA LYS A 251 8.80 -2.16 22.29
C LYS A 251 8.11 -0.80 22.11
N ARG A 252 8.38 -0.12 20.99
CA ARG A 252 7.84 1.23 20.71
C ARG A 252 6.33 1.24 20.54
N VAL A 253 5.79 0.22 19.87
CA VAL A 253 4.34 0.08 19.70
C VAL A 253 3.68 -0.25 21.04
N GLN A 254 4.27 -1.11 21.87
CA GLN A 254 3.73 -1.44 23.19
C GLN A 254 3.65 -0.20 24.09
N GLU A 255 4.71 0.62 24.15
CA GLU A 255 4.70 1.90 24.87
C GLU A 255 3.55 2.82 24.42
N THR A 256 3.32 2.90 23.09
CA THR A 256 2.24 3.71 22.52
C THR A 256 0.86 3.14 22.85
N MET A 257 0.71 1.81 22.80
CA MET A 257 -0.54 1.12 23.15
C MET A 257 -0.93 1.36 24.61
N ASP A 258 0.02 1.32 25.54
CA ASP A 258 -0.28 1.52 26.96
C ASP A 258 -0.73 2.96 27.23
N ARG A 259 -0.13 3.94 26.53
CA ARG A 259 -0.63 5.33 26.55
C ARG A 259 -2.04 5.45 25.94
N LEU A 260 -2.32 4.78 24.82
CA LEU A 260 -3.64 4.82 24.18
C LEU A 260 -4.73 4.21 25.08
N ARG A 261 -4.43 3.09 25.75
CA ARG A 261 -5.33 2.48 26.75
C ARG A 261 -5.58 3.43 27.91
N GLY A 262 -4.54 4.09 28.42
CA GLY A 262 -4.66 5.10 29.47
C GLY A 262 -5.55 6.28 29.06
N ALA A 263 -5.54 6.64 27.77
CA ALA A 263 -6.43 7.65 27.18
C ALA A 263 -7.80 7.11 26.73
N GLN A 264 -8.16 5.88 27.12
CA GLN A 264 -9.44 5.22 26.84
C GLN A 264 -9.73 4.98 25.34
N TYR A 265 -8.69 4.79 24.53
CA TYR A 265 -8.83 4.39 23.13
C TYR A 265 -8.66 2.88 22.95
N ASN A 266 -9.45 2.33 22.03
CA ASN A 266 -9.34 0.92 21.64
C ASN A 266 -8.08 0.68 20.82
N ILE A 267 -7.37 -0.42 21.13
CA ILE A 267 -6.20 -0.86 20.37
C ILE A 267 -6.67 -1.57 19.09
N GLN A 268 -6.10 -1.17 17.95
CA GLN A 268 -6.45 -1.70 16.63
C GLN A 268 -5.49 -2.79 16.14
N ALA A 269 -4.23 -2.75 16.56
CA ALA A 269 -3.21 -3.70 16.15
C ALA A 269 -2.23 -3.97 17.30
N VAL A 270 -1.82 -5.22 17.46
CA VAL A 270 -0.89 -5.66 18.52
C VAL A 270 0.42 -6.11 17.86
N PRO A 271 1.58 -5.62 18.33
CA PRO A 271 2.85 -6.00 17.73
C PRO A 271 3.20 -7.44 18.10
N ARG A 272 4.00 -8.07 17.25
CA ARG A 272 4.67 -9.34 17.57
C ARG A 272 6.09 -9.05 18.03
N ALA A 273 6.77 -10.07 18.56
CA ALA A 273 8.20 -9.96 18.87
C ALA A 273 9.04 -9.62 17.64
N ILE A 274 8.66 -10.17 16.47
CA ILE A 274 9.22 -9.84 15.15
C ILE A 274 8.05 -9.48 14.24
N ASN A 275 8.07 -8.27 13.68
CA ASN A 275 7.02 -7.71 12.84
C ASN A 275 7.28 -7.88 11.34
N LEU A 276 7.96 -8.97 10.99
CA LEU A 276 8.32 -9.36 9.63
C LEU A 276 7.74 -10.73 9.27
N PHE A 277 7.51 -10.94 7.99
CA PHE A 277 7.23 -12.22 7.38
C PHE A 277 8.34 -12.60 6.41
N TYR A 278 8.49 -13.89 6.19
CA TYR A 278 9.35 -14.49 5.17
C TYR A 278 8.47 -14.99 4.01
N LEU A 279 8.81 -14.58 2.79
CA LEU A 279 8.11 -14.86 1.55
C LEU A 279 8.91 -15.85 0.71
N THR A 280 8.26 -16.94 0.30
CA THR A 280 8.79 -17.90 -0.66
C THR A 280 7.68 -18.25 -1.66
N GLU A 281 8.01 -19.04 -2.69
CA GLU A 281 6.99 -19.63 -3.57
C GLU A 281 5.99 -20.51 -2.78
N GLY A 282 6.45 -21.11 -1.68
CA GLY A 282 5.63 -21.96 -0.80
C GLY A 282 4.74 -21.18 0.17
N GLY A 283 4.76 -19.85 0.17
CA GLY A 283 3.85 -19.06 1.00
C GLY A 283 4.50 -17.88 1.73
N ARG A 284 3.73 -17.32 2.66
CA ARG A 284 4.13 -16.25 3.57
C ARG A 284 4.12 -16.76 5.00
N SER A 285 5.28 -16.85 5.62
CA SER A 285 5.45 -17.39 6.97
C SER A 285 5.84 -16.30 7.94
N ARG A 286 5.32 -16.37 9.17
CA ARG A 286 5.77 -15.48 10.25
C ARG A 286 7.20 -15.87 10.63
N ILE A 287 8.04 -14.88 10.87
CA ILE A 287 9.37 -15.11 11.45
C ILE A 287 9.21 -15.12 12.97
N GLN A 288 9.72 -16.16 13.61
CA GLN A 288 9.78 -16.28 15.06
C GLN A 288 11.21 -16.50 15.49
N LYS A 289 11.57 -16.04 16.68
CA LYS A 289 12.86 -16.34 17.31
C LYS A 289 12.60 -17.27 18.50
N ILE A 290 13.12 -18.48 18.43
CA ILE A 290 13.04 -19.49 19.49
C ILE A 290 14.48 -19.83 19.88
N ASP A 291 14.80 -19.64 21.16
CA ASP A 291 16.16 -19.66 21.67
C ASP A 291 17.08 -18.72 20.87
N ASN A 292 18.01 -19.27 20.08
CA ASN A 292 18.95 -18.54 19.24
C ASN A 292 18.74 -18.75 17.73
N MET A 293 17.63 -19.38 17.34
CA MET A 293 17.30 -19.68 15.95
C MET A 293 16.09 -18.87 15.49
N PHE A 294 16.09 -18.49 14.21
CA PHE A 294 14.93 -17.94 13.54
C PHE A 294 14.19 -19.05 12.80
N ILE A 295 12.87 -19.11 12.98
CA ILE A 295 12.00 -20.09 12.33
C ILE A 295 11.01 -19.35 11.44
N ALA A 296 10.90 -19.77 10.19
CA ALA A 296 9.99 -19.22 9.21
C ALA A 296 9.38 -20.34 8.35
N GLY A 297 8.19 -20.79 8.73
CA GLY A 297 7.58 -21.98 8.11
C GLY A 297 8.42 -23.21 8.45
N ASP A 298 8.81 -23.97 7.43
CA ASP A 298 9.66 -25.16 7.58
C ASP A 298 11.16 -24.83 7.59
N GLN A 299 11.52 -23.56 7.46
CA GLN A 299 12.91 -23.12 7.40
C GLN A 299 13.39 -22.65 8.77
N THR A 300 14.64 -23.01 9.08
CA THR A 300 15.31 -22.65 10.32
C THR A 300 16.66 -22.02 9.99
N PHE A 301 16.97 -20.88 10.61
CA PHE A 301 18.18 -20.12 10.37
C PHE A 301 18.88 -19.80 11.68
N THR A 302 20.20 -19.94 11.71
CA THR A 302 21.04 -19.25 12.69
C THR A 302 20.93 -17.74 12.51
N SER A 303 21.47 -16.97 13.47
CA SER A 303 21.51 -15.51 13.34
C SER A 303 22.34 -15.07 12.13
N GLU A 304 23.48 -15.72 11.88
CA GLU A 304 24.37 -15.45 10.76
C GLU A 304 23.72 -15.81 9.42
N GLU A 305 22.99 -16.93 9.34
CA GLU A 305 22.23 -17.31 8.15
C GLU A 305 21.10 -16.34 7.86
N MET A 306 20.32 -15.95 8.86
CA MET A 306 19.22 -14.99 8.69
C MET A 306 19.74 -13.62 8.20
N ILE A 307 20.88 -13.15 8.72
CA ILE A 307 21.50 -11.91 8.25
C ILE A 307 21.94 -12.04 6.79
N ARG A 308 22.58 -13.15 6.41
CA ARG A 308 23.00 -13.40 5.03
C ARG A 308 21.80 -13.52 4.10
N GLU A 309 20.70 -14.10 4.56
CA GLU A 309 19.45 -14.22 3.80
C GLU A 309 18.87 -12.84 3.50
N VAL A 310 18.81 -11.93 4.47
CA VAL A 310 18.37 -10.54 4.25
C VAL A 310 19.27 -9.79 3.26
N GLN A 311 20.59 -10.03 3.32
CA GLN A 311 21.55 -9.38 2.43
C GLN A 311 21.51 -9.92 1.00
N SER A 312 21.12 -11.20 0.82
CA SER A 312 21.14 -11.87 -0.48
C SER A 312 19.78 -11.83 -1.17
N TYR A 313 18.69 -11.88 -0.39
CA TYR A 313 17.31 -12.01 -0.86
C TYR A 313 16.35 -11.10 -0.06
N PRO A 314 16.57 -9.77 -0.04
CA PRO A 314 15.75 -8.85 0.73
C PRO A 314 14.26 -8.88 0.33
N GLU A 315 13.96 -9.23 -0.92
CA GLU A 315 12.59 -9.42 -1.45
C GLU A 315 11.83 -10.61 -0.84
N ARG A 316 12.52 -11.46 -0.08
CA ARG A 316 11.87 -12.49 0.73
C ARG A 316 11.38 -11.97 2.07
N PHE A 317 11.59 -10.69 2.40
CA PHE A 317 11.19 -10.13 3.69
C PHE A 317 10.09 -9.09 3.54
N SER A 318 8.98 -9.32 4.23
CA SER A 318 7.78 -8.49 4.16
C SER A 318 7.45 -7.85 5.50
N PRO A 319 7.37 -6.51 5.61
CA PRO A 319 6.91 -5.89 6.84
C PRO A 319 5.42 -6.14 7.05
N ASN A 320 5.01 -6.34 8.30
CA ASN A 320 3.59 -6.36 8.65
C ASN A 320 3.04 -4.92 8.78
N VAL A 321 1.79 -4.81 9.26
CA VAL A 321 1.09 -3.53 9.48
C VAL A 321 1.88 -2.50 10.33
N MET A 322 2.78 -2.95 11.21
CA MET A 322 3.59 -2.07 12.07
C MET A 322 4.74 -1.41 11.32
N LEU A 323 5.41 -2.17 10.45
CA LEU A 323 6.62 -1.71 9.76
C LEU A 323 6.36 -1.21 8.34
N ARG A 324 5.22 -1.55 7.74
CA ARG A 324 4.85 -1.09 6.39
C ARG A 324 4.76 0.44 6.27
N PRO A 325 4.21 1.20 7.24
CA PRO A 325 4.25 2.67 7.20
C PRO A 325 5.68 3.23 7.23
N LEU A 326 6.58 2.62 8.01
CA LEU A 326 7.98 3.01 8.05
C LEU A 326 8.68 2.72 6.71
N TYR A 327 8.41 1.56 6.11
CA TYR A 327 8.95 1.21 4.79
C TYR A 327 8.51 2.22 3.72
N GLN A 328 7.21 2.55 3.68
CA GLN A 328 6.69 3.59 2.79
C GLN A 328 7.39 4.94 3.01
N ALA A 329 7.50 5.39 4.26
CA ALA A 329 8.11 6.68 4.61
C ALA A 329 9.62 6.74 4.27
N MET A 330 10.32 5.61 4.25
CA MET A 330 11.71 5.55 3.80
C MET A 330 11.86 5.73 2.29
N LEU A 331 10.91 5.22 1.51
CA LEU A 331 10.99 5.25 0.05
C LEU A 331 10.35 6.50 -0.57
N LEU A 332 9.29 7.02 0.04
CA LEU A 332 8.53 8.14 -0.50
C LEU A 332 8.81 9.43 0.26
N PRO A 333 8.92 10.59 -0.43
CA PRO A 333 8.94 11.90 0.19
C PRO A 333 7.52 12.32 0.64
N ASP A 334 6.88 11.46 1.43
CA ASP A 334 5.50 11.56 1.93
C ASP A 334 5.33 12.58 3.07
#